data_AF-A0A285LSR8-F1
#
_entry.id   AF-A0A285LSR8-F1
#
_cell.length_a   1.000
_cell.length_b   1.000
_cell.length_c   1.000
_cell.angle_alpha   90.00
_cell.angle_beta   90.00
_cell.angle_gamma   90.00
#
_symmetry.space_group_name_H-M   'P 1'
#
loop_
_entity.id
_entity.type
_entity.pdbx_description
1 polymer ?
#
loop_
_entity_poly.entity_id
_entity_poly.type
_entity_poly.pdbx_seq_one_letter_code
_entity_poly.pdbx_strand_id
1 'polypeptide(L)'
;MDVESFVEKQRIAGTDTGKVRDRMDALADRVQAQLDSLISIVSSDPVFGKKFMDDPKGLKYQLEGAVEGTRTMAKSWGKLSDGQFQNATNAEREEQKRREQFENI
;
A
#
# COMPACT_ATOMS: atom_id res chain seq x y z
N MET A 1 31.00 2.71 -12.62
CA MET A 1 29.86 3.38 -11.97
C MET A 1 28.84 3.60 -13.05
N ASP A 2 27.80 2.76 -13.09
CA ASP A 2 26.69 2.96 -14.02
C ASP A 2 25.88 4.18 -13.57
N VAL A 3 25.72 5.15 -14.46
CA VAL A 3 24.87 6.31 -14.22
C VAL A 3 23.46 5.91 -14.61
N GLU A 4 22.70 5.39 -13.64
CA GLU A 4 21.28 5.08 -13.84
C GLU A 4 20.52 6.32 -14.33
N SER A 5 19.72 6.14 -15.38
CA SER A 5 18.90 7.21 -15.94
C SER A 5 17.78 7.62 -14.96
N PHE A 6 17.28 8.85 -15.06
CA PHE A 6 16.16 9.30 -14.24
C PHE A 6 14.92 8.38 -14.35
N VAL A 7 14.68 7.84 -15.55
CA VAL A 7 13.61 6.87 -15.83
C VAL A 7 13.82 5.58 -15.05
N GLU A 8 15.05 5.06 -15.05
CA GLU A 8 15.41 3.83 -14.36
C GLU A 8 15.23 3.98 -12.84
N LYS A 9 15.68 5.12 -12.28
CA LYS A 9 15.43 5.45 -10.87
C LYS A 9 13.95 5.52 -10.52
N GLN A 10 13.12 6.09 -11.40
CA GLN A 10 11.66 6.13 -11.20
C GLN A 10 11.03 4.72 -11.24
N ARG A 11 11.50 3.83 -12.12
CA ARG A 11 11.03 2.44 -12.15
C ARG A 11 11.45 1.62 -10.93
N ILE A 12 12.69 1.80 -10.47
CA ILE A 12 13.18 1.15 -9.25
C ILE A 12 12.36 1.64 -8.05
N ALA A 13 12.17 2.97 -7.93
CA ALA A 13 11.35 3.56 -6.88
C ALA A 13 9.90 3.05 -6.93
N GLY A 14 9.30 2.94 -8.13
CA GLY A 14 7.98 2.35 -8.33
C GLY A 14 7.91 0.92 -7.83
N THR A 15 8.90 0.11 -8.20
CA THR A 15 9.00 -1.30 -7.77
C THR A 15 9.13 -1.43 -6.26
N ASP A 16 10.00 -0.65 -5.63
CA ASP A 16 10.21 -0.70 -4.19
C ASP A 16 9.00 -0.18 -3.40
N THR A 17 8.34 0.86 -3.92
CA THR A 17 7.08 1.34 -3.38
C THR A 17 5.97 0.29 -3.50
N GLY A 18 5.90 -0.42 -4.63
CA GLY A 18 5.01 -1.55 -4.84
C GLY A 18 5.24 -2.68 -3.83
N LYS A 19 6.51 -3.01 -3.52
CA LYS A 19 6.82 -3.97 -2.45
C LYS A 19 6.34 -3.51 -1.07
N VAL A 20 6.42 -2.20 -0.78
CA VAL A 20 5.90 -1.64 0.48
C VAL A 20 4.38 -1.79 0.53
N ARG A 21 3.65 -1.50 -0.56
CA ARG A 21 2.21 -1.76 -0.67
C ARG A 21 1.90 -3.22 -0.33
N ASP A 22 2.55 -4.17 -1.01
CA ASP A 22 2.26 -5.58 -0.85
C ASP A 22 2.53 -6.08 0.58
N ARG A 23 3.58 -5.54 1.23
CA ARG A 23 3.86 -5.81 2.65
C ARG A 23 2.80 -5.23 3.58
N MET A 24 2.28 -4.04 3.27
CA MET A 24 1.22 -3.40 4.06
C MET A 24 -0.11 -4.15 3.91
N ASP A 25 -0.46 -4.60 2.71
CA ASP A 25 -1.64 -5.45 2.50
C ASP A 25 -1.50 -6.78 3.25
N ALA A 26 -0.35 -7.45 3.16
CA ALA A 26 -0.08 -8.68 3.91
C ALA A 26 -0.13 -8.46 5.43
N LEU A 27 0.31 -7.30 5.92
CA LEU A 27 0.19 -6.93 7.32
C LEU A 27 -1.28 -6.73 7.72
N ALA A 28 -2.06 -6.01 6.90
CA ALA A 28 -3.48 -5.80 7.14
C ALA A 28 -4.24 -7.12 7.21
N ASP A 29 -3.95 -8.07 6.32
CA ASP A 29 -4.57 -9.39 6.32
C ASP A 29 -4.19 -10.20 7.58
N ARG A 30 -2.94 -10.11 8.05
CA ARG A 30 -2.53 -10.75 9.32
C ARG A 30 -3.23 -10.15 10.53
N VAL A 31 -3.35 -8.82 10.59
CA VAL A 31 -4.04 -8.14 11.68
C VAL A 31 -5.53 -8.50 11.67
N GLN A 32 -6.16 -8.56 10.49
CA GLN A 32 -7.55 -9.00 10.35
C GLN A 32 -7.73 -10.45 10.83
N ALA A 33 -6.86 -11.37 10.43
CA ALA A 33 -6.95 -12.78 10.87
C ALA A 33 -6.79 -12.92 12.40
N GLN A 34 -5.89 -12.14 13.01
CA GLN A 34 -5.74 -12.11 14.47
C GLN A 34 -6.98 -11.53 15.16
N LEU A 35 -7.56 -10.47 14.58
CA LEU A 35 -8.80 -9.87 15.06
C LEU A 35 -9.95 -10.88 15.01
N ASP A 36 -10.14 -11.57 13.89
CA ASP A 36 -11.19 -12.57 13.73
C ASP A 36 -11.04 -13.70 14.76
N SER A 37 -9.80 -14.16 15.00
CA SER A 37 -9.50 -15.15 16.04
C SER A 37 -9.83 -14.63 17.45
N LEU A 38 -9.46 -13.38 17.76
CA LEU A 38 -9.75 -12.74 19.05
C LEU A 38 -11.25 -12.60 19.26
N ILE A 39 -11.98 -12.13 18.26
CA ILE A 39 -13.44 -12.01 18.26
C ILE A 39 -14.08 -13.37 18.51
N SER A 40 -13.62 -14.42 17.82
CA SER A 40 -14.14 -15.77 18.00
C SER A 40 -13.97 -16.30 19.43
N ILE A 41 -12.86 -15.97 20.10
CA ILE A 41 -12.62 -16.39 21.48
C ILE A 41 -13.48 -15.56 22.44
N VAL A 42 -13.47 -14.24 22.29
CA VAL A 42 -14.09 -13.29 23.22
C VAL A 42 -15.62 -13.33 23.14
N SER A 43 -16.19 -13.64 21.98
CA SER A 43 -17.64 -13.82 21.80
C SER A 43 -18.20 -15.06 22.50
N SER A 44 -17.35 -16.00 22.93
CA SER A 44 -17.79 -17.16 23.71
C SER A 44 -18.08 -16.83 25.19
N ASP A 45 -17.63 -15.68 25.69
CA ASP A 45 -17.93 -15.19 27.03
C ASP A 45 -19.06 -14.12 26.98
N PRO A 46 -20.24 -14.39 27.55
CA PRO A 46 -21.40 -13.50 27.44
C PRO A 46 -21.27 -12.17 28.22
N VAL A 47 -20.38 -12.08 29.21
CA VAL A 47 -20.22 -10.87 30.04
C VAL A 47 -19.03 -10.05 29.57
N PHE A 48 -17.90 -10.71 29.29
CA PHE A 48 -16.69 -10.03 28.81
C PHE A 48 -16.81 -9.67 27.32
N GLY A 49 -17.42 -10.53 26.51
CA GLY A 49 -17.56 -10.35 25.08
C GLY A 49 -18.37 -9.12 24.70
N LYS A 50 -19.45 -8.83 25.42
CA LYS A 50 -20.37 -7.74 25.09
C LYS A 50 -19.72 -6.35 25.20
N LYS A 51 -18.90 -6.12 26.23
CA LYS A 51 -18.13 -4.85 26.38
C LYS A 51 -17.01 -4.71 25.36
N PHE A 52 -16.39 -5.82 24.94
CA PHE A 52 -15.30 -5.80 23.96
C PHE A 52 -15.79 -5.65 22.52
N MET A 53 -17.02 -6.12 22.23
CA MET A 53 -17.61 -6.18 20.89
C MET A 53 -18.52 -5.01 20.56
N ASP A 54 -19.32 -4.53 21.52
CA ASP A 54 -20.42 -3.59 21.25
C ASP A 54 -20.08 -2.13 21.61
N ASP A 55 -18.96 -1.87 22.29
CA ASP A 55 -18.51 -0.50 22.61
C ASP A 55 -17.76 0.11 21.41
N PRO A 56 -18.11 1.32 20.93
CA PRO A 56 -17.34 2.04 19.92
C PRO A 56 -15.89 2.36 20.32
N LYS A 57 -15.56 2.28 21.61
CA LYS A 57 -14.19 2.36 22.13
C LYS A 57 -13.62 0.99 22.48
N GLY A 58 -14.38 -0.08 22.24
CA GLY A 58 -14.00 -1.46 22.45
C GLY A 58 -12.85 -1.89 21.53
N LEU A 59 -12.17 -2.95 21.95
CA LEU A 59 -10.99 -3.47 21.24
C LEU A 59 -11.30 -3.82 19.78
N LYS A 60 -12.51 -4.35 19.50
CA LYS A 60 -12.94 -4.65 18.13
C LYS A 60 -12.85 -3.42 17.23
N TYR A 61 -13.49 -2.33 17.62
CA TYR A 61 -13.54 -1.10 16.82
C TYR A 61 -12.15 -0.49 16.61
N GLN A 62 -11.30 -0.53 17.64
CA GLN A 62 -9.92 -0.05 17.53
C GLN A 62 -9.07 -0.88 16.56
N LEU A 63 -9.21 -2.21 16.61
CA LEU A 63 -8.47 -3.12 15.73
C LEU A 63 -9.01 -3.08 14.30
N GLU A 64 -10.32 -2.99 14.09
CA GLU A 64 -10.92 -2.76 12.76
C GLU A 64 -10.41 -1.45 12.15
N GLY A 65 -10.36 -0.38 12.94
CA GLY A 65 -9.78 0.90 12.52
C GLY A 65 -8.29 0.80 12.18
N ALA A 66 -7.51 -0.02 12.90
CA ALA A 66 -6.11 -0.27 12.58
C ALA A 66 -5.94 -1.04 11.25
N VAL A 67 -6.79 -2.04 10.98
CA VAL A 67 -6.81 -2.77 9.69
C VAL A 67 -7.17 -1.81 8.57
N GLU A 68 -8.24 -1.02 8.73
CA GLU A 68 -8.70 -0.06 7.72
C GLU A 68 -7.63 1.00 7.43
N GLY A 69 -7.00 1.55 8.47
CA GLY A 69 -5.89 2.49 8.35
C GLY A 69 -4.70 1.87 7.59
N THR A 70 -4.35 0.62 7.89
CA THR A 70 -3.27 -0.10 7.21
C THR A 70 -3.59 -0.33 5.73
N ARG A 71 -4.82 -0.76 5.39
CA ARG A 71 -5.27 -0.89 3.99
C ARG A 71 -5.28 0.46 3.27
N THR A 72 -5.64 1.53 3.96
CA THR A 72 -5.62 2.90 3.39
C THR A 72 -4.19 3.36 3.08
N MET A 73 -3.24 3.05 3.96
CA MET A 73 -1.81 3.28 3.69
C MET A 73 -1.33 2.43 2.52
N ALA A 74 -1.67 1.15 2.45
CA ALA A 74 -1.32 0.28 1.31
C ALA A 74 -1.83 0.87 -0.02
N LYS A 75 -3.10 1.28 -0.08
CA LYS A 75 -3.66 1.97 -1.26
C LYS A 75 -2.89 3.24 -1.63
N SER A 76 -2.47 4.03 -0.65
CA SER A 76 -1.70 5.26 -0.87
C SER A 76 -0.33 4.96 -1.46
N TRP A 77 0.35 3.93 -0.96
CA TRP A 77 1.61 3.43 -1.53
C TRP A 77 1.43 2.88 -2.94
N GLY A 78 0.32 2.17 -3.21
CA GLY A 78 -0.02 1.73 -4.57
C GLY A 78 -0.14 2.89 -5.55
N LYS A 79 -0.88 3.95 -5.19
CA LYS A 79 -1.00 5.15 -6.02
C LYS A 79 0.34 5.83 -6.27
N LEU A 80 1.22 5.88 -5.27
CA LEU A 80 2.55 6.45 -5.42
C LEU A 80 3.41 5.63 -6.40
N SER A 81 3.41 4.31 -6.25
CA SER A 81 4.06 3.37 -7.16
C SER A 81 3.59 3.58 -8.60
N ASP A 82 2.26 3.61 -8.81
CA ASP A 82 1.66 3.81 -10.13
C ASP A 82 2.08 5.16 -10.74
N GLY A 83 2.10 6.23 -9.93
CA GLY A 83 2.57 7.54 -10.35
C GLY A 83 4.04 7.55 -10.78
N GLN A 84 4.91 6.82 -10.08
CA GLN A 84 6.33 6.68 -10.44
C GLN A 84 6.51 5.95 -11.79
N PHE A 85 5.74 4.88 -12.03
CA PHE A 85 5.75 4.19 -13.32
C PHE A 85 5.20 5.05 -14.46
N GLN A 86 4.14 5.81 -14.21
CA GLN A 86 3.59 6.74 -15.19
C GLN A 86 4.59 7.85 -15.54
N ASN A 87 5.26 8.42 -14.52
CA ASN A 87 6.29 9.43 -14.73
C ASN A 87 7.48 8.88 -15.52
N ALA A 88 7.94 7.66 -15.22
CA ALA A 88 8.99 7.00 -15.98
C ALA A 88 8.60 6.83 -17.46
N THR A 89 7.38 6.37 -17.70
CA THR A 89 6.84 6.17 -19.06
C THR A 89 6.70 7.48 -19.83
N ASN A 90 6.27 8.55 -19.17
CA ASN A 90 6.15 9.88 -19.78
C ASN A 90 7.53 10.46 -20.13
N ALA A 91 8.50 10.34 -19.22
CA ALA A 91 9.87 10.79 -19.45
C ALA A 91 10.53 10.05 -20.64
N GLU A 92 10.31 8.74 -20.76
CA GLU A 92 10.75 7.96 -21.94
C GLU A 92 10.15 8.47 -23.24
N ARG A 93 8.84 8.72 -23.27
CA ARG A 93 8.17 9.25 -24.46
C ARG A 93 8.68 10.61 -24.85
N GLU A 94 8.96 11.48 -23.88
CA GLU A 94 9.55 12.79 -24.16
C GLU A 94 10.98 12.69 -24.68
N GLU A 95 11.78 11.79 -24.13
CA GLU A 95 13.13 11.56 -24.63
C GLU A 95 13.13 11.02 -26.05
N GLN A 96 12.25 10.07 -26.35
CA GLN A 96 12.10 9.54 -27.71
C GLN A 96 11.69 10.64 -28.70
N LYS A 97 10.68 11.46 -28.35
CA LYS A 97 10.27 12.61 -29.18
C LYS A 97 11.41 13.60 -29.42
N ARG A 98 12.23 13.87 -28.40
CA ARG A 98 13.40 14.74 -28.55
C ARG A 98 14.41 14.14 -29.53
N ARG A 99 14.71 12.85 -29.43
CA ARG A 99 15.62 12.16 -30.35
C ARG A 99 15.10 12.21 -31.79
N GLU A 100 13.83 11.89 -31.99
CA GLU A 100 13.17 11.97 -33.30
C GLU A 100 13.20 13.40 -33.88
N GLN A 101 13.07 14.44 -33.04
CA GLN A 101 13.20 15.83 -33.49
C GLN A 101 14.63 16.18 -33.92
N PHE A 102 15.66 15.70 -33.22
CA PHE A 102 17.06 15.94 -33.60
C PHE A 102 17.47 15.20 -34.88
N GLU A 103 16.89 14.03 -35.14
CA GLU A 103 17.16 13.27 -36.38
C GLU A 103 16.50 13.88 -37.63
N ASN A 104 15.51 14.77 -37.45
CA ASN A 104 14.79 15.46 -38.53
C ASN A 104 15.33 16.89 -38.81
N ILE A 105 16.46 17.27 -38.21
CA ILE A 105 17.17 18.55 -38.44
C ILE A 105 18.50 18.25 -39.14
#